data_AF-A0A2R6JHW3-F1
#
_entry.id   AF-A0A2R6JHW3-F1
#
_cell.length_a   1.000
_cell.length_b   1.000
_cell.length_c   1.000
_cell.angle_alpha   90.00
_cell.angle_beta   90.00
_cell.angle_gamma   90.00
#
_symmetry.space_group_name_H-M   'P 1'
#
loop_
_entity.id
_entity.type
_entity.pdbx_description
1 polymer ?
#
loop_
_entity_poly.entity_id
_entity_poly.type
_entity_poly.pdbx_seq_one_letter_code
_entity_poly.pdbx_strand_id
1 'polypeptide(L)'
;MECPRCSGTVIVFRLDDRESRVCSDCEYVGIDVDHGAEPAEFESWEEALARFHERFASADGAGEPESKDAPDASADDPTPAFVRVDGGDS
;
A
#
# COMPACT_ATOMS: atom_id res chain seq x y z
N MET A 1 -12.72 -18.00 -13.95
CA MET A 1 -11.47 -17.47 -13.36
C MET A 1 -11.87 -16.74 -12.09
N GLU A 2 -11.14 -16.95 -11.00
CA GLU A 2 -11.47 -16.36 -9.69
C GLU A 2 -10.68 -15.07 -9.48
N CYS A 3 -11.30 -14.07 -8.85
CA CYS A 3 -10.64 -12.80 -8.52
C CYS A 3 -9.57 -13.04 -7.45
N PRO A 4 -8.31 -12.59 -7.63
CA PRO A 4 -7.25 -12.79 -6.64
C PRO A 4 -7.45 -12.00 -5.34
N ARG A 5 -8.40 -11.04 -5.28
CA ARG A 5 -8.67 -10.25 -4.08
C ARG A 5 -9.81 -10.78 -3.21
N CYS A 6 -10.86 -11.31 -3.83
CA CYS A 6 -12.08 -11.72 -3.11
C CYS A 6 -12.59 -13.11 -3.50
N SER A 7 -11.87 -13.84 -4.36
CA SER A 7 -12.30 -15.12 -4.96
C SER A 7 -13.61 -15.03 -5.77
N GLY A 8 -14.07 -13.81 -6.05
CA GLY A 8 -15.28 -13.53 -6.81
C GLY A 8 -15.19 -13.84 -8.30
N THR A 9 -16.28 -13.60 -9.02
CA THR A 9 -16.37 -13.90 -10.46
C THR A 9 -15.69 -12.80 -11.29
N VAL A 10 -14.84 -13.23 -12.23
CA VAL A 10 -14.23 -12.33 -13.23
C VAL A 10 -14.99 -12.42 -14.55
N ILE A 11 -15.48 -11.28 -15.04
CA ILE A 11 -16.12 -11.12 -16.33
C ILE A 11 -15.14 -10.52 -17.36
N VAL A 12 -15.32 -10.90 -18.63
CA VAL A 12 -14.47 -10.47 -19.75
C VAL A 12 -15.33 -9.78 -20.80
N PHE A 13 -14.99 -8.54 -21.14
CA PHE A 13 -15.58 -7.79 -22.25
C PHE A 13 -14.65 -7.86 -23.46
N ARG A 14 -15.22 -8.03 -24.66
CA ARG A 14 -14.47 -8.08 -25.93
C ARG A 14 -15.05 -7.09 -26.93
N LEU A 15 -14.16 -6.33 -27.58
CA LEU A 15 -14.47 -5.40 -28.66
C LEU A 15 -13.36 -5.49 -29.71
N ASP A 16 -13.70 -6.03 -30.88
CA ASP A 16 -12.74 -6.36 -31.94
C ASP A 16 -11.57 -7.22 -31.43
N ASP A 17 -10.34 -6.71 -31.50
CA ASP A 17 -9.11 -7.35 -31.04
C ASP A 17 -8.75 -7.02 -29.58
N ARG A 18 -9.58 -6.24 -28.88
CA ARG A 18 -9.34 -5.83 -27.49
C ARG A 18 -10.17 -6.63 -26.50
N GLU A 19 -9.59 -6.93 -25.34
CA GLU A 19 -10.32 -7.47 -24.18
C GLU A 19 -10.10 -6.60 -22.94
N SER A 20 -11.10 -6.57 -22.05
CA SER A 20 -10.96 -6.08 -20.68
C SER A 20 -11.52 -7.10 -19.70
N ARG A 21 -10.97 -7.13 -18.49
CA ARG A 21 -11.35 -8.09 -17.44
C ARG A 21 -11.63 -7.34 -16.14
N VAL A 22 -12.76 -7.62 -15.50
CA VAL A 22 -13.14 -6.98 -14.23
C VAL A 22 -13.82 -8.00 -13.31
N CYS A 23 -13.60 -7.89 -12.00
CA CYS A 23 -14.38 -8.64 -11.02
C CYS A 23 -15.74 -7.98 -10.81
N SER A 24 -16.84 -8.75 -10.90
CA SER A 24 -18.19 -8.22 -10.65
C SER A 24 -18.46 -7.87 -9.18
N ASP A 25 -17.68 -8.44 -8.27
CA ASP A 25 -17.99 -8.42 -6.84
C ASP A 25 -17.20 -7.35 -6.09
N CYS A 26 -15.96 -7.05 -6.52
CA CYS A 26 -15.08 -6.06 -5.89
C CYS A 26 -14.45 -5.07 -6.87
N GLU A 27 -14.88 -5.09 -8.13
CA GLU A 27 -14.46 -4.13 -9.17
C GLU A 27 -12.95 -4.15 -9.49
N TYR A 28 -12.20 -5.16 -9.01
CA TYR A 28 -10.79 -5.32 -9.33
C TYR A 28 -10.56 -5.47 -10.83
N VAL A 29 -9.64 -4.65 -11.37
CA VAL A 29 -9.13 -4.70 -12.74
C VAL A 29 -7.63 -4.97 -12.65
N GLY A 30 -7.18 -6.11 -13.17
CA GLY A 30 -5.76 -6.50 -13.10
C GLY A 30 -4.91 -5.55 -13.92
N ILE A 31 -4.06 -4.76 -13.25
CA ILE A 31 -3.01 -3.97 -13.89
C ILE A 31 -1.72 -4.77 -13.77
N ASP A 32 -1.16 -5.17 -14.91
CA ASP A 32 0.20 -5.71 -14.94
C ASP A 32 1.17 -4.58 -14.58
N VAL A 33 1.79 -4.71 -13.41
CA VAL A 33 2.84 -3.83 -12.93
C VAL A 33 4.13 -4.63 -12.82
N ASP A 34 5.17 -4.14 -13.48
CA ASP A 34 6.50 -4.68 -13.28
C ASP A 34 7.06 -4.16 -11.95
N HIS A 35 7.23 -5.07 -10.99
CA HIS A 35 7.85 -4.78 -9.71
C HIS A 35 9.36 -5.04 -9.70
N GLY A 36 9.95 -5.34 -10.86
CA GLY A 36 11.40 -5.44 -11.01
C GLY A 36 12.05 -4.07 -10.81
N ALA A 37 12.86 -3.94 -9.76
CA ALA A 37 13.89 -2.93 -9.76
C ALA A 37 14.97 -3.36 -10.77
N GLU A 38 15.51 -2.43 -11.57
CA GLU A 38 16.77 -2.71 -12.26
C GLU A 38 17.82 -3.09 -11.21
N PRO A 39 18.70 -4.09 -11.47
CA PRO A 39 19.74 -4.46 -10.54
C PRO A 39 20.74 -3.31 -10.41
N ALA A 40 20.47 -2.40 -9.48
CA ALA A 40 21.46 -1.50 -8.91
C ALA A 40 22.30 -2.31 -7.92
N GLU A 41 23.57 -1.94 -7.77
CA GLU A 41 24.39 -2.40 -6.65
C GLU A 41 23.58 -2.14 -5.37
N PHE A 42 23.21 -3.22 -4.66
CA PHE A 42 22.43 -3.12 -3.44
C PHE A 42 23.32 -2.47 -2.37
N GLU A 43 23.12 -1.18 -2.10
CA GLU A 43 23.70 -0.55 -0.91
C GLU A 43 22.95 -1.08 0.33
N SER A 44 23.69 -1.30 1.41
CA SER A 44 23.07 -1.59 2.70
C SER A 44 22.29 -0.37 3.21
N TRP A 45 21.30 -0.59 4.08
CA TRP A 45 20.59 0.49 4.76
C TRP A 45 21.54 1.43 5.50
N GLU A 46 22.62 0.89 6.07
CA GLU A 46 23.63 1.67 6.78
C GLU A 46 24.37 2.62 5.83
N GLU A 47 24.82 2.13 4.68
CA GLU A 47 25.49 2.95 3.66
C GLU A 47 24.56 4.03 3.10
N ALA A 48 23.29 3.71 2.85
CA ALA A 48 22.30 4.67 2.36
C ALA A 48 22.07 5.82 3.36
N LEU A 49 21.90 5.49 4.65
CA LEU A 49 21.69 6.46 5.72
C LEU A 49 22.95 7.28 6.02
N ALA A 50 24.13 6.65 5.99
CA ALA A 50 25.40 7.36 6.15
C ALA A 50 25.59 8.42 5.06
N ARG A 51 25.40 8.06 3.78
CA ARG A 51 25.46 9.00 2.65
C ARG A 51 24.44 10.14 2.78
N PHE A 52 23.23 9.82 3.23
CA PHE A 52 22.20 10.84 3.48
C PHE A 52 22.69 11.82 4.56
N HIS A 53 23.13 11.33 5.72
CA HIS A 53 23.64 12.18 6.78
C HIS A 53 24.86 12.99 6.33
N GLU A 54 25.84 12.40 5.65
CA GLU A 54 27.00 13.13 5.13
C GLU A 54 26.61 14.27 4.18
N ARG A 55 25.64 14.02 3.30
CA ARG A 55 25.13 15.02 2.35
C ARG A 55 24.47 16.22 3.03
N PHE A 56 23.82 16.00 4.18
CA PHE A 56 22.99 17.01 4.83
C PHE A 56 23.53 17.51 6.19
N ALA A 57 24.52 16.85 6.78
CA ALA A 57 25.13 17.22 8.06
C ALA A 57 26.02 18.48 7.97
N SER A 58 26.46 18.86 6.78
CA SER A 58 27.21 20.11 6.56
C SER A 58 26.31 21.33 6.32
N ALA A 59 24.99 21.18 6.37
CA ALA A 59 24.06 22.31 6.46
C ALA A 59 23.89 22.63 7.95
N ASP A 60 24.79 23.46 8.47
CA ASP A 60 24.91 23.81 9.88
C ASP A 60 23.55 24.07 10.57
N GLY A 61 23.27 23.29 11.63
CA GLY A 61 22.27 23.63 12.62
C GLY A 61 21.42 22.44 13.06
N ALA A 62 21.66 21.98 14.28
CA ALA A 62 20.72 21.17 15.04
C ALA A 62 19.37 21.90 15.13
N GLY A 63 18.48 21.60 14.19
CA GLY A 63 17.05 21.78 14.33
C GLY A 63 16.46 20.39 14.40
N GLU A 64 16.16 19.94 15.62
CA GLU A 64 15.11 18.94 15.83
C GLU A 64 13.93 19.33 14.94
N PRO A 65 13.36 18.44 14.11
CA PRO A 65 12.09 18.76 13.49
C PRO A 65 11.10 18.85 14.64
N GLU A 66 10.85 20.08 15.13
CA GLU A 66 9.74 20.33 16.03
C GLU A 66 8.50 19.76 15.34
N SER A 67 8.06 18.60 15.82
CA SER A 67 6.76 18.05 15.51
C SER A 67 5.74 18.87 16.30
N LYS A 68 5.57 20.13 15.89
CA LYS A 68 4.58 21.05 16.45
C LYS A 68 3.16 20.81 15.91
N ASP A 69 3.01 19.77 15.10
CA ASP A 69 1.72 19.23 14.66
C ASP A 69 1.71 17.71 14.83
N ALA A 70 1.93 17.23 16.07
CA ALA A 70 1.31 15.97 16.45
C ALA A 70 -0.19 16.28 16.61
N PRO A 71 -1.10 15.76 15.74
CA PRO A 71 -2.50 15.77 16.11
C PRO A 71 -2.63 15.00 17.41
N ASP A 72 -3.28 15.64 18.38
CA ASP A 72 -3.62 15.09 19.68
C ASP A 72 -4.16 13.66 19.49
N ALA A 73 -3.39 12.66 19.92
CA ALA A 73 -3.76 11.25 19.83
C ALA A 73 -4.81 10.86 20.89
N SER A 74 -5.63 11.81 21.34
CA SER A 74 -6.82 11.56 22.16
C SER A 74 -8.07 12.12 21.47
N ALA A 75 -8.37 11.60 20.27
CA ALA A 75 -9.75 11.46 19.81
C ALA A 75 -9.85 10.30 18.81
N ASP A 76 -10.44 9.21 19.29
CA ASP A 76 -10.98 8.08 18.53
C ASP A 76 -10.01 7.36 17.58
N ASP A 77 -9.32 6.34 18.13
CA ASP A 77 -9.07 5.11 17.37
C ASP A 77 -10.43 4.38 17.29
N PRO A 78 -11.16 4.37 16.15
CA PRO A 78 -12.21 3.40 15.98
C PRO A 78 -11.49 2.08 15.77
N THR A 79 -11.12 1.41 16.88
CA THR A 79 -10.82 -0.01 16.85
C THR A 79 -11.98 -0.63 16.08
N PRO A 80 -11.77 -1.22 14.89
CA PRO A 80 -12.87 -1.78 14.13
C PRO A 80 -13.51 -2.83 15.02
N ALA A 81 -14.72 -2.56 15.48
CA ALA A 81 -15.50 -3.53 16.21
C ALA A 81 -15.79 -4.65 15.21
N PHE A 82 -14.98 -5.71 15.26
CA PHE A 82 -15.28 -6.97 14.62
C PHE A 82 -16.56 -7.47 15.29
N VAL A 83 -17.72 -7.12 14.74
CA VAL A 83 -18.98 -7.70 15.17
C VAL A 83 -18.92 -9.16 14.76
N ARG A 84 -18.73 -10.05 15.76
CA ARG A 84 -19.05 -11.46 15.57
C ARG A 84 -20.53 -11.52 15.24
N VAL A 85 -20.85 -11.91 14.01
CA VAL A 85 -22.18 -12.45 13.72
C VAL A 85 -22.23 -13.76 14.48
N ASP A 86 -22.89 -13.73 15.64
CA ASP A 86 -23.32 -14.95 16.28
C ASP A 86 -24.30 -15.61 15.31
N GLY A 87 -23.84 -16.72 14.72
CA GLY A 87 -24.69 -17.63 13.97
C GLY A 87 -25.74 -18.20 14.93
N GLY A 88 -26.86 -17.49 15.04
CA GLY A 88 -28.08 -17.97 15.66
C GLY A 88 -28.78 -18.95 14.75
N ASP A 89 -28.96 -20.15 15.28
CA ASP A 89 -29.66 -21.32 14.75
C ASP A 89 -31.10 -21.04 14.28
N SER A 90 -31.41 -21.46 13.04
CA SER A 90 -32.66 -22.14 12.63
C SER A 90 -32.58 -22.60 11.18
#